data_AF-A0A524F171-F1
#
_entry.id   AF-A0A524F171-F1
#
_cell.length_a   1.000
_cell.length_b   1.000
_cell.length_c   1.000
_cell.angle_alpha   90.00
_cell.angle_beta   90.00
_cell.angle_gamma   90.00
#
_symmetry.space_group_name_H-M   'P 1'
#
loop_
_entity.id
_entity.type
_entity.pdbx_description
1 polymer ?
#
loop_
_entity_poly.entity_id
_entity_poly.type
_entity_poly.pdbx_seq_one_letter_code
_entity_poly.pdbx_strand_id
1 'polypeptide(L)'
;MGDLIQNNIFLVFPSWSKLLDFPTLGTYIDNSQIPSKLLSDPVIFLGGLEATKKIGDQFLHFVFGVGIYYVKFELAEGGRYILDNRMISGLVLSDFVYDKLVTAKPTAFQNLYDVVANDYIFKVPINMADKSPTQRTFIDGTLMRQVFIPYKEVIMEMIKKIQSDEVFPIHSLLTASLFDYDQILLSVRLNPESMKEYMKPTPGIFRIDYGAERLMHEVFSMDDIGMIAKLVQKLRKTYSTLAFNPIQLNTLIENAAFALESNFPNPKHPPEKPAQRLKASILSTAAENEIITQWPDEIPALKYSVPSSGMAPSEIKGLSDKLYEGPEFKEIDVGDYQGGPKNEMDQFELREFTQKKVPTKPLPDIPTKDITEILEVIQKMVIEDYPILDIGKSIAVARDNIRKITLHTDFMFEMGKWANIYSKKDAGVAFNAREKERFLEIVNTWVKTAKITNYPKIE
;
A
#
# COMPACT_ATOMS: atom_id res chain seq x y z
N MET A 1 19.80 -31.04 7.96
CA MET A 1 19.71 -30.00 9.00
C MET A 1 20.63 -28.87 8.58
N GLY A 2 20.15 -27.69 8.17
CA GLY A 2 21.04 -26.52 8.04
C GLY A 2 20.76 -25.40 7.06
N ASP A 3 19.61 -25.31 6.38
CA ASP A 3 19.40 -24.23 5.38
C ASP A 3 18.57 -23.03 5.91
N LEU A 4 17.93 -23.18 7.08
CA LEU A 4 17.26 -22.09 7.76
C LEU A 4 18.24 -21.40 8.70
N ILE A 5 18.51 -20.12 8.45
CA ILE A 5 19.34 -19.28 9.31
C ILE A 5 18.43 -18.32 10.06
N GLN A 6 18.67 -18.21 11.37
CA GLN A 6 17.99 -17.22 12.18
C GLN A 6 18.66 -15.85 12.01
N ASN A 7 17.88 -14.87 11.56
CA ASN A 7 18.36 -13.52 11.28
C ASN A 7 17.26 -12.50 11.57
N ASN A 8 17.42 -11.74 12.66
CA ASN A 8 16.46 -10.73 13.08
C ASN A 8 16.71 -9.42 12.34
N ILE A 9 15.91 -9.15 11.31
CA ILE A 9 16.08 -8.01 10.41
C ILE A 9 14.80 -7.19 10.27
N PHE A 10 14.97 -5.89 10.13
CA PHE A 10 13.91 -4.97 9.74
C PHE A 10 14.06 -4.66 8.25
N LEU A 11 13.01 -4.98 7.49
CA LEU A 11 12.95 -4.80 6.05
C LEU A 11 11.80 -3.85 5.69
N VAL A 12 12.07 -2.91 4.79
CA VAL A 12 11.05 -2.04 4.19
C VAL A 12 11.27 -1.99 2.69
N PHE A 13 10.25 -2.37 1.93
CA PHE A 13 10.17 -2.12 0.50
C PHE A 13 9.30 -0.88 0.31
N PRO A 14 9.87 0.28 -0.12
CA PRO A 14 9.14 1.53 -0.29
C PRO A 14 7.92 1.45 -1.22
N SER A 15 8.01 0.60 -2.24
CA SER A 15 6.93 0.28 -3.18
C SER A 15 7.18 -1.11 -3.77
N TRP A 16 6.24 -2.02 -3.53
CA TRP A 16 6.29 -3.39 -4.03
C TRP A 16 6.22 -3.44 -5.56
N SER A 17 5.27 -2.74 -6.15
CA SER A 17 5.08 -2.60 -7.59
C SER A 17 6.30 -2.01 -8.29
N LYS A 18 6.98 -1.04 -7.66
CA LYS A 18 8.23 -0.46 -8.20
C LYS A 18 9.37 -1.47 -8.18
N LEU A 19 9.45 -2.32 -7.15
CA LEU A 19 10.43 -3.41 -7.12
C LEU A 19 10.19 -4.38 -8.28
N LEU A 20 8.93 -4.64 -8.60
CA LEU A 20 8.55 -5.61 -9.62
C LEU A 20 8.55 -5.06 -11.06
N ASP A 21 8.76 -3.75 -11.30
CA ASP A 21 8.72 -3.07 -12.62
C ASP A 21 7.41 -3.18 -13.42
N PHE A 22 6.55 -4.16 -13.14
CA PHE A 22 5.24 -4.35 -13.73
C PHE A 22 4.17 -4.17 -12.65
N PRO A 23 3.72 -2.92 -12.40
CA PRO A 23 2.71 -2.65 -11.38
C PRO A 23 1.38 -3.31 -11.76
N THR A 24 0.96 -4.31 -10.98
CA THR A 24 -0.36 -4.90 -11.14
C THR A 24 -1.40 -4.00 -10.48
N LEU A 25 -2.29 -3.37 -11.24
CA LEU A 25 -3.38 -2.60 -10.61
C LEU A 25 -4.32 -3.51 -9.81
N GLY A 26 -4.52 -4.75 -10.28
CA GLY A 26 -5.38 -5.74 -9.64
C GLY A 26 -6.86 -5.34 -9.70
N THR A 27 -7.67 -6.00 -8.88
CA THR A 27 -9.08 -5.65 -8.65
C THR A 27 -9.34 -5.40 -7.16
N TYR A 28 -10.44 -4.74 -6.85
CA TYR A 28 -10.89 -4.48 -5.48
C TYR A 28 -12.37 -4.85 -5.34
N ILE A 29 -12.73 -5.47 -4.21
CA ILE A 29 -14.10 -5.93 -3.85
C ILE A 29 -14.78 -6.77 -4.95
N ASP A 30 -14.83 -8.09 -4.74
CA ASP A 30 -15.57 -9.06 -5.57
C ASP A 30 -15.35 -8.90 -7.10
N ASN A 31 -14.15 -8.47 -7.50
CA ASN A 31 -13.76 -8.18 -8.89
C ASN A 31 -14.56 -7.06 -9.59
N SER A 32 -15.33 -6.28 -8.85
CA SER A 32 -16.24 -5.27 -9.42
C SER A 32 -15.63 -3.89 -9.53
N GLN A 33 -14.65 -3.54 -8.69
CA GLN A 33 -14.05 -2.20 -8.67
C GLN A 33 -12.61 -2.25 -9.18
N ILE A 34 -12.32 -1.40 -10.17
CA ILE A 34 -11.01 -1.31 -10.79
C ILE A 34 -10.28 -0.08 -10.23
N PRO A 35 -9.10 -0.27 -9.62
CA PRO A 35 -8.23 0.84 -9.23
C PRO A 35 -7.78 1.62 -10.48
N SER A 36 -7.91 2.95 -10.45
CA SER A 36 -7.36 3.81 -11.50
C SER A 36 -5.86 4.01 -11.33
N LYS A 37 -5.39 4.06 -10.07
CA LYS A 37 -3.99 4.29 -9.75
C LYS A 37 -3.63 3.79 -8.35
N LEU A 38 -2.46 3.16 -8.24
CA LEU A 38 -1.78 2.94 -6.96
C LEU A 38 -1.01 4.20 -6.56
N LEU A 39 -1.26 4.71 -5.36
CA LEU A 39 -0.52 5.84 -4.80
C LEU A 39 0.68 5.42 -3.97
N SER A 40 0.54 4.31 -3.23
CA SER A 40 1.55 3.81 -2.32
C SER A 40 1.25 2.35 -2.02
N ASP A 41 2.28 1.51 -2.04
CA ASP A 41 2.17 0.07 -1.82
C ASP A 41 3.40 -0.51 -1.05
N PRO A 42 3.74 0.03 0.13
CA PRO A 42 4.91 -0.43 0.86
C PRO A 42 4.69 -1.80 1.51
N VAL A 43 5.80 -2.52 1.64
CA VAL A 43 5.87 -3.74 2.46
C VAL A 43 6.81 -3.47 3.62
N ILE A 44 6.32 -3.62 4.85
CA ILE A 44 7.13 -3.49 6.07
C ILE A 44 7.16 -4.85 6.75
N PHE A 45 8.36 -5.34 7.07
CA PHE A 45 8.55 -6.71 7.51
C PHE A 45 9.61 -6.83 8.61
N LEU A 46 9.27 -7.57 9.66
CA LEU A 46 10.14 -7.94 10.77
C LEU A 46 10.53 -9.41 10.60
N GLY A 47 11.66 -9.64 9.94
CA GLY A 47 12.19 -10.97 9.66
C GLY A 47 12.88 -11.58 10.88
N GLY A 48 12.83 -12.92 10.97
CA GLY A 48 13.58 -13.69 11.98
C GLY A 48 14.15 -15.00 11.46
N LEU A 49 13.71 -15.52 10.31
CA LEU A 49 14.36 -16.62 9.60
C LEU A 49 14.56 -16.26 8.15
N GLU A 50 15.63 -16.78 7.56
CA GLU A 50 15.89 -16.70 6.13
C GLU A 50 16.37 -18.05 5.60
N ALA A 51 16.09 -18.31 4.31
CA ALA A 51 16.59 -19.47 3.59
C ALA A 51 16.74 -19.13 2.11
N THR A 52 17.73 -19.72 1.45
CA THR A 52 17.85 -19.69 0.00
C THR A 52 17.83 -21.12 -0.49
N LYS A 53 16.91 -21.43 -1.42
CA LYS A 53 16.64 -22.78 -1.88
C LYS A 53 16.64 -22.82 -3.39
N LYS A 54 17.29 -23.82 -3.97
CA LYS A 54 17.25 -24.07 -5.41
C LYS A 54 16.01 -24.90 -5.74
N ILE A 55 15.16 -24.41 -6.63
CA ILE A 55 13.97 -25.09 -7.15
C ILE A 55 14.07 -25.12 -8.66
N GLY A 56 14.20 -26.32 -9.24
CA GLY A 56 14.56 -26.46 -10.65
C GLY A 56 15.87 -25.75 -10.94
N ASP A 57 15.84 -24.80 -11.89
CA ASP A 57 17.00 -24.00 -12.28
C ASP A 57 17.09 -22.62 -11.61
N GLN A 58 16.15 -22.29 -10.71
CA GLN A 58 16.08 -20.98 -10.06
C GLN A 58 16.39 -21.08 -8.57
N PHE A 59 16.88 -19.97 -8.00
CA PHE A 59 16.94 -19.80 -6.55
C PHE A 59 15.74 -18.99 -6.07
N LEU A 60 15.08 -19.47 -5.03
CA LEU A 60 14.11 -18.72 -4.26
C LEU A 60 14.69 -18.34 -2.90
N HIS A 61 14.55 -17.07 -2.57
CA HIS A 61 14.99 -16.47 -1.33
C HIS A 61 13.79 -16.22 -0.43
N PHE A 62 13.80 -16.84 0.74
CA PHE A 62 12.73 -16.80 1.72
C PHE A 62 13.15 -15.95 2.91
N VAL A 63 12.25 -15.08 3.36
CA VAL A 63 12.34 -14.40 4.65
C VAL A 63 11.04 -14.63 5.40
N PHE A 64 11.10 -15.26 6.57
CA PHE A 64 9.94 -15.52 7.42
C PHE A 64 9.95 -14.62 8.65
N GLY A 65 8.76 -14.17 9.03
CA GLY A 65 8.61 -13.14 10.04
C GLY A 65 7.19 -12.64 10.18
N VAL A 66 7.07 -11.37 10.54
CA VAL A 66 5.78 -10.68 10.70
C VAL A 66 5.83 -9.39 9.92
N GLY A 67 4.92 -9.19 8.98
CA GLY A 67 4.86 -7.95 8.22
C GLY A 67 3.49 -7.62 7.67
N ILE A 68 3.44 -6.49 6.97
CA ILE A 68 2.24 -5.95 6.35
C ILE A 68 2.55 -5.59 4.90
N TYR A 69 1.69 -6.03 3.99
CA TYR A 69 1.49 -5.38 2.70
C TYR A 69 0.42 -4.32 2.90
N TYR A 70 0.73 -3.08 2.56
CA TYR A 70 -0.19 -1.95 2.72
C TYR A 70 -0.35 -1.26 1.38
N VAL A 71 -1.58 -0.95 0.99
CA VAL A 71 -1.86 -0.27 -0.27
C VAL A 71 -2.81 0.91 -0.07
N LYS A 72 -2.45 2.03 -0.70
CA LYS A 72 -3.28 3.20 -0.88
C LYS A 72 -3.51 3.39 -2.37
N PHE A 73 -4.76 3.43 -2.78
CA PHE A 73 -5.13 3.50 -4.19
C PHE A 73 -6.37 4.38 -4.39
N GLU A 74 -6.59 4.75 -5.65
CA GLU A 74 -7.75 5.50 -6.10
C GLU A 74 -8.64 4.58 -6.95
N LEU A 75 -9.95 4.61 -6.71
CA LEU A 75 -10.92 3.94 -7.59
C LEU A 75 -11.18 4.77 -8.85
N ALA A 76 -11.33 4.09 -9.99
CA ALA A 76 -11.76 4.73 -11.23
C ALA A 76 -13.10 5.45 -11.08
N GLU A 77 -14.03 4.86 -10.32
CA GLU A 77 -15.32 5.45 -10.03
C GLU A 77 -15.27 6.31 -8.76
N GLY A 78 -15.16 7.63 -8.95
CA GLY A 78 -15.39 8.61 -7.88
C GLY A 78 -14.15 9.18 -7.21
N GLY A 79 -12.94 8.81 -7.64
CA GLY A 79 -11.68 9.43 -7.19
C GLY A 79 -11.47 9.39 -5.67
N ARG A 80 -12.09 8.41 -5.01
CA ARG A 80 -11.97 8.19 -3.56
C ARG A 80 -10.69 7.40 -3.31
N TYR A 81 -9.91 7.86 -2.35
CA TYR A 81 -8.75 7.12 -1.87
C TYR A 81 -9.19 6.07 -0.87
N ILE A 82 -8.76 4.84 -1.12
CA ILE A 82 -9.01 3.69 -0.26
C ILE A 82 -7.67 3.18 0.28
N LEU A 83 -7.72 2.71 1.51
CA LEU A 83 -6.62 2.06 2.19
C LEU A 83 -7.01 0.59 2.37
N ASP A 84 -6.12 -0.30 1.97
CA ASP A 84 -6.27 -1.74 2.21
C ASP A 84 -4.92 -2.30 2.70
N ASN A 85 -4.96 -3.44 3.39
CA ASN A 85 -3.74 -4.09 3.87
C ASN A 85 -3.94 -5.59 4.10
N ARG A 86 -2.83 -6.34 4.05
CA ARG A 86 -2.78 -7.77 4.36
C ARG A 86 -1.60 -8.03 5.27
N MET A 87 -1.82 -8.77 6.37
CA MET A 87 -0.69 -9.28 7.16
C MET A 87 -0.05 -10.46 6.42
N ILE A 88 1.27 -10.48 6.44
CA ILE A 88 2.08 -11.50 5.77
C ILE A 88 3.08 -12.09 6.77
N SER A 89 3.36 -13.39 6.62
CA SER A 89 4.30 -14.14 7.45
C SER A 89 5.56 -14.59 6.71
N GLY A 90 5.61 -14.40 5.40
CA GLY A 90 6.79 -14.67 4.61
C GLY A 90 6.88 -13.82 3.34
N LEU A 91 8.12 -13.62 2.90
CA LEU A 91 8.48 -13.06 1.61
C LEU A 91 9.20 -14.13 0.79
N VAL A 92 8.85 -14.25 -0.49
CA VAL A 92 9.51 -15.16 -1.43
C VAL A 92 9.96 -14.37 -2.65
N LEU A 93 11.27 -14.26 -2.84
CA LEU A 93 11.87 -13.53 -3.95
C LEU A 93 12.60 -14.50 -4.88
N SER A 94 12.38 -14.40 -6.18
CA SER A 94 13.26 -15.03 -7.16
C SER A 94 14.65 -14.38 -7.16
N ASP A 95 15.60 -15.08 -7.77
CA ASP A 95 16.96 -14.59 -8.00
C ASP A 95 17.00 -13.28 -8.80
N PHE A 96 16.18 -13.10 -9.84
CA PHE A 96 16.16 -11.85 -10.62
C PHE A 96 15.63 -10.65 -9.82
N VAL A 97 14.65 -10.85 -8.92
CA VAL A 97 14.19 -9.78 -8.01
C VAL A 97 15.25 -9.50 -6.96
N TYR A 98 15.83 -10.54 -6.38
CA TYR A 98 16.92 -10.43 -5.41
C TYR A 98 18.13 -9.69 -5.99
N ASP A 99 18.50 -10.02 -7.23
CA ASP A 99 19.65 -9.44 -7.93
C ASP A 99 19.44 -7.95 -8.22
N LYS A 100 18.21 -7.54 -8.53
CA LYS A 100 17.85 -6.13 -8.62
C LYS A 100 18.05 -5.40 -7.29
N LEU A 101 17.71 -6.04 -6.16
CA LEU A 101 17.89 -5.44 -4.83
C LEU A 101 19.37 -5.24 -4.48
N VAL A 102 20.22 -6.24 -4.73
CA VAL A 102 21.65 -6.22 -4.34
C VAL A 102 22.50 -5.37 -5.29
N THR A 103 22.11 -5.21 -6.55
CA THR A 103 22.85 -4.41 -7.55
C THR A 103 22.40 -2.95 -7.60
N ALA A 104 21.27 -2.61 -6.99
CA ALA A 104 20.78 -1.24 -6.93
C ALA A 104 21.75 -0.31 -6.20
N LYS A 105 21.91 0.90 -6.75
CA LYS A 105 22.83 1.91 -6.20
C LYS A 105 22.40 2.27 -4.77
N PRO A 106 23.32 2.22 -3.79
CA PRO A 106 23.01 2.60 -2.42
C PRO A 106 22.71 4.10 -2.33
N THR A 107 21.60 4.44 -1.68
CA THR A 107 21.21 5.81 -1.35
C THR A 107 21.86 6.28 -0.05
N ALA A 108 22.20 5.34 0.85
CA ALA A 108 22.93 5.58 2.09
C ALA A 108 23.83 4.37 2.44
N PHE A 109 24.74 4.57 3.41
CA PHE A 109 25.57 3.51 4.03
C PHE A 109 26.48 2.68 3.11
N GLN A 110 27.34 3.33 2.32
CA GLN A 110 28.27 2.64 1.42
C GLN A 110 29.27 1.67 2.12
N ASN A 111 29.51 1.85 3.42
CA ASN A 111 30.55 1.11 4.17
C ASN A 111 30.00 0.14 5.22
N LEU A 112 28.68 -0.04 5.31
CA LEU A 112 28.05 -0.99 6.25
C LEU A 112 27.56 -2.20 5.46
N TYR A 113 28.01 -3.40 5.82
CA TYR A 113 27.72 -4.62 5.05
C TYR A 113 26.33 -5.21 5.34
N ASP A 114 25.82 -4.98 6.55
CA ASP A 114 24.58 -5.55 7.04
C ASP A 114 23.40 -4.56 7.01
N VAL A 115 23.68 -3.29 6.70
CA VAL A 115 22.69 -2.25 6.48
C VAL A 115 22.66 -1.94 4.99
N VAL A 116 21.48 -2.07 4.38
CA VAL A 116 21.27 -1.77 2.96
C VAL A 116 20.19 -0.70 2.84
N ALA A 117 20.48 0.35 2.08
CA ALA A 117 19.53 1.41 1.80
C ALA A 117 19.67 1.80 0.33
N ASN A 118 18.62 1.52 -0.45
CA ASN A 118 18.52 1.93 -1.85
C ASN A 118 17.06 2.28 -2.19
N ASP A 119 16.79 2.53 -3.47
CA ASP A 119 15.47 2.96 -3.96
C ASP A 119 14.37 1.87 -3.86
N TYR A 120 14.75 0.63 -3.60
CA TYR A 120 13.87 -0.54 -3.57
C TYR A 120 13.78 -1.21 -2.20
N ILE A 121 14.80 -1.07 -1.35
CA ILE A 121 14.83 -1.70 -0.02
C ILE A 121 15.60 -0.87 1.01
N PHE A 122 15.06 -0.90 2.23
CA PHE A 122 15.78 -0.61 3.47
C PHE A 122 15.88 -1.89 4.29
N LYS A 123 17.10 -2.32 4.58
CA LYS A 123 17.42 -3.43 5.49
C LYS A 123 18.30 -2.92 6.62
N VAL A 124 17.90 -3.19 7.86
CA VAL A 124 18.70 -2.93 9.06
C VAL A 124 18.61 -4.14 9.99
N PRO A 125 19.70 -4.61 10.61
CA PRO A 125 19.61 -5.61 11.66
C PRO A 125 18.85 -5.03 12.86
N ILE A 126 17.98 -5.82 13.49
CA ILE A 126 17.25 -5.33 14.66
C ILE A 126 18.21 -5.09 15.82
N ASN A 127 19.18 -5.99 16.00
CA ASN A 127 20.25 -5.81 16.96
C ASN A 127 21.42 -5.03 16.32
N MET A 128 21.68 -3.83 16.83
CA MET A 128 22.80 -2.97 16.39
C MET A 128 23.93 -2.87 17.43
N ALA A 129 24.05 -3.84 18.36
CA ALA A 129 25.04 -3.82 19.43
C ALA A 129 26.50 -3.81 18.94
N ASP A 130 26.75 -4.38 17.76
CA ASP A 130 28.05 -4.41 17.09
C ASP A 130 28.42 -3.08 16.38
N LYS A 131 27.48 -2.12 16.32
CA LYS A 131 27.68 -0.81 15.70
C LYS A 131 28.22 0.22 16.69
N SER A 132 29.18 1.02 16.23
CA SER A 132 29.66 2.19 16.99
C SER A 132 28.52 3.19 17.24
N PRO A 133 28.60 4.01 18.30
CA PRO A 133 27.58 5.03 18.58
C PRO A 133 27.30 5.96 17.40
N THR A 134 28.35 6.38 16.68
CA THR A 134 28.23 7.24 15.50
C THR A 134 27.48 6.54 14.36
N GLN A 135 27.76 5.25 14.12
CA GLN A 135 27.02 4.47 13.12
C GLN A 135 25.54 4.35 13.50
N ARG A 136 25.23 4.04 14.77
CA ARG A 136 23.85 3.96 15.26
C ARG A 136 23.10 5.27 15.07
N THR A 137 23.66 6.39 15.51
CA THR A 137 23.04 7.71 15.32
C THR A 137 22.77 8.03 13.84
N PHE A 138 23.68 7.64 12.94
CA PHE A 138 23.48 7.85 11.50
C PHE A 138 22.41 6.91 10.91
N ILE A 139 22.35 5.65 11.37
CA ILE A 139 21.29 4.69 11.04
C ILE A 139 19.93 5.22 11.49
N ASP A 140 19.81 5.61 12.76
CA ASP A 140 18.58 6.14 13.35
C ASP A 140 18.10 7.39 12.63
N GLY A 141 19.01 8.35 12.37
CA GLY A 141 18.69 9.58 11.63
C GLY A 141 18.25 9.32 10.19
N THR A 142 18.69 8.23 9.56
CA THR A 142 18.27 7.84 8.22
C THR A 142 16.93 7.13 8.25
N LEU A 143 16.75 6.16 9.14
CA LEU A 143 15.47 5.48 9.36
C LEU A 143 14.36 6.47 9.71
N MET A 144 14.64 7.46 10.57
CA MET A 144 13.65 8.49 10.90
C MET A 144 13.17 9.25 9.66
N ARG A 145 14.09 9.69 8.80
CA ARG A 145 13.77 10.51 7.62
C ARG A 145 13.18 9.71 6.46
N GLN A 146 13.65 8.49 6.24
CA GLN A 146 13.33 7.71 5.04
C GLN A 146 12.32 6.60 5.29
N VAL A 147 12.15 6.17 6.54
CA VAL A 147 11.26 5.06 6.90
C VAL A 147 10.17 5.50 7.88
N PHE A 148 10.52 5.91 9.09
CA PHE A 148 9.55 6.14 10.15
C PHE A 148 8.63 7.33 9.90
N ILE A 149 9.14 8.47 9.44
CA ILE A 149 8.28 9.63 9.12
C ILE A 149 7.39 9.35 7.89
N PRO A 150 7.92 8.88 6.74
CA PRO A 150 7.10 8.65 5.55
C PRO A 150 6.06 7.53 5.72
N TYR A 151 6.40 6.47 6.46
CA TYR A 151 5.54 5.30 6.62
C TYR A 151 4.95 5.15 8.02
N LYS A 152 4.85 6.25 8.78
CA LYS A 152 4.30 6.27 10.14
C LYS A 152 2.96 5.54 10.23
N GLU A 153 2.01 5.90 9.37
CA GLU A 153 0.66 5.31 9.37
C GLU A 153 0.68 3.80 9.11
N VAL A 154 1.55 3.34 8.22
CA VAL A 154 1.70 1.91 7.88
C VAL A 154 2.27 1.14 9.07
N ILE A 155 3.30 1.70 9.72
CA ILE A 155 3.92 1.09 10.91
C ILE A 155 2.91 1.04 12.06
N MET A 156 2.15 2.11 12.29
CA MET A 156 1.12 2.12 13.33
C MET A 156 0.03 1.07 13.06
N GLU A 157 -0.43 0.95 11.81
CA GLU A 157 -1.41 -0.07 11.43
C GLU A 157 -0.85 -1.49 11.59
N MET A 158 0.42 -1.72 11.22
CA MET A 158 1.10 -2.99 11.43
C MET A 158 1.14 -3.36 12.92
N ILE A 159 1.62 -2.45 13.78
CA ILE A 159 1.73 -2.71 15.22
C ILE A 159 0.35 -2.96 15.84
N LYS A 160 -0.66 -2.17 15.46
CA LYS A 160 -2.05 -2.37 15.91
C LYS A 160 -2.57 -3.77 15.56
N LYS A 161 -2.31 -4.26 14.35
CA LYS A 161 -2.70 -5.61 13.91
C LYS A 161 -1.88 -6.73 14.54
N ILE A 162 -0.61 -6.47 14.86
CA ILE A 162 0.21 -7.44 15.61
C ILE A 162 -0.31 -7.58 17.05
N GLN A 163 -0.72 -6.46 17.65
CA GLN A 163 -1.25 -6.38 19.01
C GLN A 163 -2.71 -6.83 19.14
N SER A 164 -3.45 -6.95 18.04
CA SER A 164 -4.84 -7.43 18.08
C SER A 164 -4.90 -8.94 18.35
N ASP A 165 -6.02 -9.36 18.95
CA ASP A 165 -6.35 -10.77 19.17
C ASP A 165 -6.80 -11.49 17.89
N GLU A 166 -6.81 -10.79 16.74
CA GLU A 166 -7.20 -11.36 15.45
C GLU A 166 -6.27 -12.53 15.06
N VAL A 167 -6.80 -13.49 14.29
CA VAL A 167 -5.99 -14.63 13.86
C VAL A 167 -4.96 -14.16 12.83
N PHE A 168 -3.69 -14.19 13.22
CA PHE A 168 -2.59 -13.92 12.31
C PHE A 168 -2.37 -15.11 11.37
N PRO A 169 -2.24 -14.89 10.05
CA PRO A 169 -2.05 -15.97 9.10
C PRO A 169 -0.63 -16.54 9.18
N ILE A 170 -0.47 -17.69 9.83
CA ILE A 170 0.86 -18.28 10.11
C ILE A 170 1.62 -18.70 8.82
N HIS A 171 0.94 -18.86 7.67
CA HIS A 171 1.58 -18.95 6.35
C HIS A 171 0.82 -18.10 5.31
N SER A 172 1.04 -16.79 5.35
CA SER A 172 0.65 -15.84 4.30
C SER A 172 1.93 -15.35 3.62
N LEU A 173 2.23 -15.88 2.44
CA LEU A 173 3.49 -15.64 1.74
C LEU A 173 3.26 -14.62 0.62
N LEU A 174 3.92 -13.47 0.68
CA LEU A 174 3.98 -12.55 -0.44
C LEU A 174 5.09 -12.98 -1.39
N THR A 175 4.74 -13.21 -2.65
CA THR A 175 5.58 -13.92 -3.61
C THR A 175 5.87 -13.05 -4.82
N ALA A 176 7.14 -13.07 -5.22
CA ALA A 176 7.67 -12.51 -6.46
C ALA A 176 8.51 -13.60 -7.16
N SER A 177 7.93 -14.79 -7.30
CA SER A 177 8.55 -15.89 -8.04
C SER A 177 8.08 -15.88 -9.50
N LEU A 178 8.72 -16.66 -10.37
CA LEU A 178 8.28 -16.75 -11.76
C LEU A 178 6.88 -17.41 -11.89
N PHE A 179 6.58 -18.36 -11.00
CA PHE A 179 5.36 -19.17 -11.04
C PHE A 179 4.21 -18.54 -10.24
N ASP A 180 4.57 -17.89 -9.14
CA ASP A 180 3.67 -17.16 -8.24
C ASP A 180 4.11 -15.69 -8.26
N TYR A 181 3.98 -15.07 -9.42
CA TYR A 181 4.38 -13.67 -9.61
C TYR A 181 3.33 -12.73 -9.01
N ASP A 182 3.77 -11.89 -8.09
CA ASP A 182 2.97 -10.84 -7.45
C ASP A 182 1.70 -11.39 -6.76
N GLN A 183 1.86 -12.45 -5.96
CA GLN A 183 0.74 -13.14 -5.31
C GLN A 183 0.91 -13.22 -3.81
N ILE A 184 -0.22 -13.27 -3.10
CA ILE A 184 -0.25 -13.69 -1.70
C ILE A 184 -0.76 -15.13 -1.66
N LEU A 185 0.13 -16.06 -1.28
CA LEU A 185 -0.23 -17.45 -1.07
C LEU A 185 -0.68 -17.66 0.38
N LEU A 186 -1.90 -18.15 0.56
CA LEU A 186 -2.49 -18.39 1.87
C LEU A 186 -2.42 -19.85 2.28
N SER A 187 -2.37 -20.02 3.60
CA SER A 187 -2.53 -21.28 4.30
C SER A 187 -3.98 -21.75 4.27
N VAL A 188 -4.23 -23.01 3.90
CA VAL A 188 -5.56 -23.63 4.07
C VAL A 188 -5.97 -23.81 5.53
N ARG A 189 -5.03 -23.62 6.48
CA ARG A 189 -5.26 -23.72 7.93
C ARG A 189 -5.83 -22.45 8.57
N LEU A 190 -6.06 -21.40 7.78
CA LEU A 190 -6.78 -20.22 8.24
C LEU A 190 -8.21 -20.60 8.63
N ASN A 191 -8.75 -19.94 9.67
CA ASN A 191 -10.15 -20.13 10.01
C ASN A 191 -11.03 -19.62 8.82
N PRO A 192 -12.23 -20.17 8.61
CA PRO A 192 -13.04 -19.85 7.43
C PRO A 192 -13.44 -18.37 7.31
N GLU A 193 -13.61 -17.65 8.41
CA GLU A 193 -14.01 -16.24 8.40
C GLU A 193 -12.85 -15.33 7.98
N SER A 194 -11.69 -15.49 8.63
CA SER A 194 -10.46 -14.79 8.24
C SER A 194 -10.04 -15.17 6.82
N MET A 195 -10.25 -16.43 6.40
CA MET A 195 -9.99 -16.87 5.03
C MET A 195 -10.83 -16.11 4.01
N LYS A 196 -12.15 -15.95 4.24
CA LYS A 196 -13.02 -15.16 3.36
C LYS A 196 -12.58 -13.71 3.25
N GLU A 197 -12.12 -13.11 4.34
CA GLU A 197 -11.62 -11.74 4.33
C GLU A 197 -10.30 -11.60 3.56
N TYR A 198 -9.33 -12.48 3.83
CA TYR A 198 -8.01 -12.43 3.20
C TYR A 198 -8.06 -12.74 1.71
N MET A 199 -8.97 -13.61 1.26
CA MET A 199 -9.16 -13.94 -0.15
C MET A 199 -9.76 -12.80 -0.98
N LYS A 200 -10.23 -11.71 -0.36
CA LYS A 200 -10.72 -10.55 -1.11
C LYS A 200 -9.58 -9.95 -1.93
N PRO A 201 -9.78 -9.70 -3.23
CA PRO A 201 -8.79 -9.05 -4.08
C PRO A 201 -8.29 -7.75 -3.46
N THR A 202 -6.99 -7.51 -3.57
CA THR A 202 -6.34 -6.29 -3.09
C THR A 202 -5.53 -5.67 -4.23
N PRO A 203 -5.61 -4.35 -4.46
CA PRO A 203 -4.83 -3.68 -5.49
C PRO A 203 -3.33 -3.82 -5.27
N GLY A 204 -2.55 -3.79 -6.36
CA GLY A 204 -1.09 -3.97 -6.27
C GLY A 204 -0.64 -5.42 -6.09
N ILE A 205 -1.58 -6.37 -6.08
CA ILE A 205 -1.34 -7.81 -6.03
C ILE A 205 -2.14 -8.45 -7.16
N PHE A 206 -1.51 -9.34 -7.93
CA PHE A 206 -2.13 -10.04 -9.05
C PHE A 206 -3.25 -10.98 -8.61
N ARG A 207 -2.98 -11.82 -7.60
CA ARG A 207 -4.00 -12.68 -7.00
C ARG A 207 -3.66 -13.10 -5.58
N ILE A 208 -4.69 -13.49 -4.86
CA ILE A 208 -4.56 -14.17 -3.56
C ILE A 208 -5.09 -15.59 -3.76
N ASP A 209 -4.27 -16.59 -3.46
CA ASP A 209 -4.58 -17.99 -3.78
C ASP A 209 -4.15 -18.96 -2.66
N TYR A 210 -4.70 -20.16 -2.68
CA TYR A 210 -4.25 -21.26 -1.85
C TYR A 210 -3.01 -21.87 -2.46
N GLY A 211 -1.92 -21.88 -1.69
CA GLY A 211 -0.66 -22.41 -2.21
C GLY A 211 0.48 -22.40 -1.23
N ALA A 212 0.31 -21.79 -0.05
CA ALA A 212 1.38 -21.68 0.93
C ALA A 212 1.85 -23.07 1.38
N GLU A 213 0.95 -24.00 1.70
CA GLU A 213 1.34 -25.36 2.09
C GLU A 213 2.05 -26.10 0.96
N ARG A 214 1.54 -26.01 -0.28
CA ARG A 214 2.15 -26.69 -1.42
C ARG A 214 3.59 -26.22 -1.62
N LEU A 215 3.80 -24.91 -1.68
CA LEU A 215 5.12 -24.31 -1.83
C LEU A 215 6.04 -24.68 -0.65
N MET A 216 5.52 -24.61 0.58
CA MET A 216 6.30 -24.94 1.77
C MET A 216 6.71 -26.41 1.81
N HIS A 217 5.82 -27.34 1.43
CA HIS A 217 6.12 -28.78 1.38
C HIS A 217 7.04 -29.17 0.22
N GLU A 218 7.02 -28.43 -0.88
CA GLU A 218 7.95 -28.63 -2.00
C GLU A 218 9.39 -28.25 -1.60
N VAL A 219 9.53 -27.24 -0.73
CA VAL A 219 10.83 -26.59 -0.45
C VAL A 219 11.44 -26.99 0.89
N PHE A 220 10.61 -27.25 1.89
CA PHE A 220 11.02 -27.44 3.28
C PHE A 220 10.54 -28.79 3.84
N SER A 221 11.32 -29.35 4.75
CA SER A 221 10.90 -30.54 5.50
C SER A 221 9.76 -30.21 6.47
N MET A 222 9.01 -31.23 6.92
CA MET A 222 7.94 -31.02 7.92
C MET A 222 8.47 -30.37 9.21
N ASP A 223 9.69 -30.72 9.62
CA ASP A 223 10.33 -30.14 10.80
C ASP A 223 10.67 -28.66 10.59
N ASP A 224 11.18 -28.31 9.41
CA ASP A 224 11.47 -26.92 9.02
C ASP A 224 10.19 -26.08 8.99
N ILE A 225 9.11 -26.60 8.41
CA ILE A 225 7.79 -25.93 8.40
C ILE A 225 7.28 -25.71 9.82
N GLY A 226 7.41 -26.72 10.68
CA GLY A 226 7.07 -26.62 12.10
C GLY A 226 7.91 -25.57 12.85
N MET A 227 9.21 -25.47 12.52
CA MET A 227 10.11 -24.46 13.07
C MET A 227 9.72 -23.04 12.61
N ILE A 228 9.43 -22.86 11.33
CA ILE A 228 8.99 -21.58 10.75
C ILE A 228 7.70 -21.11 11.43
N ALA A 229 6.69 -21.99 11.54
CA ALA A 229 5.42 -21.66 12.19
C ALA A 229 5.60 -21.24 13.65
N LYS A 230 6.41 -22.00 14.42
CA LYS A 230 6.73 -21.67 15.82
C LYS A 230 7.46 -20.33 15.94
N LEU A 231 8.40 -20.05 15.03
CA LEU A 231 9.15 -18.80 15.06
C LEU A 231 8.26 -17.60 14.73
N VAL A 232 7.42 -17.67 13.70
CA VAL A 232 6.47 -16.61 13.34
C VAL A 232 5.54 -16.31 14.52
N GLN A 233 4.98 -17.34 15.16
CA GLN A 233 4.16 -17.16 16.36
C GLN A 233 4.92 -16.50 17.52
N LYS A 234 6.17 -16.92 17.74
CA LYS A 234 7.02 -16.37 18.80
C LYS A 234 7.35 -14.90 18.53
N LEU A 235 7.72 -14.55 17.29
CA LEU A 235 7.93 -13.16 16.87
C LEU A 235 6.68 -12.32 17.09
N ARG A 236 5.51 -12.79 16.61
CA ARG A 236 4.23 -12.10 16.82
C ARG A 236 4.02 -11.81 18.31
N LYS A 237 4.17 -12.82 19.17
CA LYS A 237 4.00 -12.68 20.63
C LYS A 237 5.01 -11.70 21.22
N THR A 238 6.26 -11.70 20.76
CA THR A 238 7.26 -10.73 21.22
C THR A 238 6.84 -9.31 20.82
N TYR A 239 6.54 -9.09 19.54
CA TYR A 239 6.18 -7.76 19.02
C TYR A 239 4.84 -7.24 19.57
N SER A 240 3.88 -8.12 19.89
CA SER A 240 2.59 -7.72 20.48
C SER A 240 2.73 -7.17 21.90
N THR A 241 3.84 -7.48 22.59
CA THR A 241 4.09 -7.01 23.97
C THR A 241 5.01 -5.79 24.03
N LEU A 242 5.53 -5.33 22.90
CA LEU A 242 6.43 -4.18 22.89
C LEU A 242 5.69 -2.89 23.24
N ALA A 243 6.28 -2.12 24.15
CA ALA A 243 5.89 -0.74 24.35
C ALA A 243 6.21 0.05 23.07
N PHE A 244 5.19 0.71 22.53
CA PHE A 244 5.30 1.47 21.29
C PHE A 244 4.88 2.92 21.54
N ASN A 245 5.77 3.87 21.23
CA ASN A 245 5.49 5.28 21.28
C ASN A 245 5.31 5.83 19.86
N PRO A 246 4.09 6.21 19.43
CA PRO A 246 3.83 6.77 18.10
C PRO A 246 4.59 8.07 17.78
N ILE A 247 5.16 8.72 18.80
CA ILE A 247 6.00 9.93 18.66
C ILE A 247 7.46 9.56 18.40
N GLN A 248 7.93 8.43 18.94
CA GLN A 248 9.33 7.99 18.88
C GLN A 248 9.42 6.59 18.25
N LEU A 249 9.12 6.51 16.94
CA LEU A 249 9.04 5.25 16.22
C LEU A 249 10.36 4.45 16.21
N ASN A 250 11.52 5.11 16.34
CA ASN A 250 12.81 4.45 16.46
C ASN A 250 12.91 3.54 17.70
N THR A 251 12.16 3.84 18.76
CA THR A 251 12.10 2.97 19.96
C THR A 251 11.55 1.58 19.65
N LEU A 252 10.85 1.40 18.52
CA LEU A 252 10.40 0.07 18.07
C LEU A 252 11.59 -0.88 17.87
N ILE A 253 12.65 -0.43 17.20
CA ILE A 253 13.83 -1.27 16.91
C ILE A 253 14.62 -1.53 18.20
N GLU A 254 14.78 -0.51 19.04
CA GLU A 254 15.49 -0.63 20.32
C GLU A 254 14.78 -1.62 21.27
N ASN A 255 13.46 -1.47 21.44
CA ASN A 255 12.66 -2.35 22.28
C ASN A 255 12.60 -3.76 21.69
N ALA A 256 12.53 -3.88 20.36
CA ALA A 256 12.59 -5.17 19.67
C ALA A 256 13.93 -5.87 19.90
N ALA A 257 15.06 -5.15 19.80
CA ALA A 257 16.39 -5.71 20.04
C ALA A 257 16.48 -6.31 21.44
N PHE A 258 16.08 -5.54 22.46
CA PHE A 258 16.09 -6.00 23.85
C PHE A 258 15.19 -7.23 24.07
N ALA A 259 13.97 -7.20 23.53
CA ALA A 259 13.02 -8.29 23.67
C ALA A 259 13.44 -9.56 22.92
N LEU A 260 14.11 -9.41 21.76
CA LEU A 260 14.59 -10.54 20.97
C LEU A 260 15.88 -11.13 21.53
N GLU A 261 16.84 -10.33 22.02
CA GLU A 261 18.07 -10.84 22.65
C GLU A 261 17.76 -11.80 23.82
N SER A 262 16.75 -11.46 24.62
CA SER A 262 16.28 -12.29 25.73
C SER A 262 15.68 -13.63 25.26
N ASN A 263 15.24 -13.70 24.01
CA ASN A 263 14.49 -14.83 23.45
C ASN A 263 15.26 -15.61 22.37
N PHE A 264 16.34 -15.04 21.81
CA PHE A 264 17.00 -15.48 20.58
C PHE A 264 18.47 -15.01 20.56
N PRO A 265 19.42 -15.82 21.05
CA PRO A 265 20.84 -15.49 20.93
C PRO A 265 21.24 -15.45 19.45
N ASN A 266 21.58 -14.27 18.94
CA ASN A 266 22.00 -14.08 17.56
C ASN A 266 23.24 -14.92 17.26
N PRO A 267 23.34 -15.58 16.08
CA PRO A 267 24.63 -16.06 15.61
C PRO A 267 25.58 -14.87 15.45
N LYS A 268 26.82 -15.02 15.90
CA LYS A 268 27.89 -14.05 15.63
C LYS A 268 28.00 -13.91 14.12
N HIS A 269 27.81 -12.70 13.58
CA HIS A 269 28.08 -12.44 12.17
C HIS A 269 29.52 -12.88 11.84
N PRO A 270 29.76 -13.52 10.68
CA PRO A 270 31.12 -13.77 10.25
C PRO A 270 31.84 -12.43 10.06
N PRO A 271 33.10 -12.29 10.51
CA PRO A 271 33.89 -11.11 10.23
C PRO A 271 34.42 -11.19 8.80
N GLU A 272 34.33 -10.07 8.09
CA GLU A 272 35.36 -9.44 7.24
C GLU A 272 34.73 -8.73 6.04
N LYS A 273 35.24 -7.52 5.76
CA LYS A 273 34.91 -6.77 4.54
C LYS A 273 35.28 -7.63 3.33
N PRO A 274 34.34 -8.03 2.48
CA PRO A 274 34.74 -8.55 1.20
C PRO A 274 35.38 -7.43 0.37
N ALA A 275 36.43 -7.78 -0.38
CA ALA A 275 37.02 -6.94 -1.42
C ALA A 275 35.93 -6.42 -2.40
N GLN A 276 36.23 -5.41 -3.21
CA GLN A 276 35.32 -4.90 -4.26
C GLN A 276 34.68 -6.07 -5.04
N ARG A 277 33.40 -6.33 -4.77
CA ARG A 277 32.61 -7.40 -5.39
C ARG A 277 31.45 -6.80 -6.16
N LEU A 278 30.98 -7.54 -7.16
CA LEU A 278 29.86 -7.15 -8.03
C LEU A 278 28.51 -7.13 -7.29
N LYS A 279 28.34 -7.93 -6.23
CA LYS A 279 27.13 -7.99 -5.39
C LYS A 279 27.48 -8.07 -3.91
N ALA A 280 26.81 -7.28 -3.07
CA ALA A 280 26.83 -7.43 -1.62
C ALA A 280 25.56 -8.17 -1.18
N SER A 281 25.69 -9.31 -0.52
CA SER A 281 24.53 -10.13 -0.16
C SER A 281 23.62 -9.43 0.86
N ILE A 282 22.32 -9.34 0.57
CA ILE A 282 21.30 -8.83 1.48
C ILE A 282 20.89 -9.91 2.50
N LEU A 283 20.90 -11.20 2.13
CA LEU A 283 20.53 -12.31 3.00
C LEU A 283 21.75 -13.19 3.29
N SER A 284 21.92 -13.66 4.53
CA SER A 284 23.09 -14.46 4.91
C SER A 284 23.08 -15.86 4.30
N THR A 285 21.91 -16.35 3.87
CA THR A 285 21.76 -17.64 3.18
C THR A 285 21.97 -17.56 1.67
N ALA A 286 21.90 -16.35 1.08
CA ALA A 286 22.08 -16.19 -0.35
C ALA A 286 23.57 -16.30 -0.68
N ALA A 287 23.92 -17.23 -1.57
CA ALA A 287 25.28 -17.38 -2.04
C ALA A 287 25.73 -16.10 -2.75
N GLU A 288 26.96 -15.67 -2.48
CA GLU A 288 27.61 -14.57 -3.19
C GLU A 288 28.04 -15.05 -4.58
N ASN A 289 27.09 -15.15 -5.50
CA ASN A 289 27.37 -15.46 -6.90
C ASN A 289 27.69 -14.17 -7.69
N GLU A 290 28.61 -14.24 -8.64
CA GLU A 290 28.93 -13.11 -9.52
C GLU A 290 27.93 -12.98 -10.68
N ILE A 291 27.11 -14.01 -10.92
CA ILE A 291 26.17 -14.08 -12.04
C ILE A 291 24.93 -13.27 -11.69
N ILE A 292 24.70 -12.14 -12.38
CA ILE A 292 23.47 -11.35 -12.27
C ILE A 292 22.40 -11.99 -13.16
N THR A 293 21.35 -12.55 -12.55
CA THR A 293 20.15 -12.98 -13.25
C THR A 293 19.37 -11.75 -13.70
N GLN A 294 19.21 -11.61 -15.00
CA GLN A 294 18.41 -10.53 -15.59
C GLN A 294 16.92 -10.80 -15.39
N TRP A 295 16.12 -9.73 -15.46
CA TRP A 295 14.68 -9.88 -15.57
C TRP A 295 14.32 -10.73 -16.78
N PRO A 296 13.40 -11.69 -16.65
CA PRO A 296 12.93 -12.46 -17.78
C PRO A 296 12.19 -11.54 -18.77
N ASP A 297 12.43 -11.74 -20.07
CA ASP A 297 11.77 -10.97 -21.14
C ASP A 297 10.24 -11.14 -21.14
N GLU A 298 9.77 -12.30 -20.70
CA GLU A 298 8.36 -12.62 -20.52
C GLU A 298 8.12 -13.20 -19.13
N ILE A 299 7.20 -12.60 -18.36
CA ILE A 299 6.71 -13.19 -17.11
C ILE A 299 5.53 -14.11 -17.49
N PRO A 300 5.63 -15.43 -17.29
CA PRO A 300 4.58 -16.37 -17.70
C PRO A 300 3.21 -16.01 -17.11
N ALA A 301 3.17 -15.47 -15.89
CA ALA A 301 1.94 -15.06 -15.21
C ALA A 301 1.15 -13.95 -15.95
N LEU A 302 1.82 -13.07 -16.71
CA LEU A 302 1.15 -12.01 -17.49
C LEU A 302 0.47 -12.53 -18.76
N LYS A 303 0.83 -13.74 -19.25
CA LYS A 303 0.14 -14.39 -20.38
C LYS A 303 -1.22 -14.97 -19.99
N TYR A 304 -1.45 -15.21 -18.70
CA TYR A 304 -2.72 -15.70 -18.15
C TYR A 304 -3.56 -14.54 -17.60
N SER A 305 -3.69 -13.45 -18.35
CA SER A 305 -4.65 -12.40 -18.01
C SER A 305 -6.08 -12.90 -18.23
N VAL A 306 -6.78 -13.09 -17.11
CA VAL A 306 -8.18 -13.52 -16.89
C VAL A 306 -8.44 -15.03 -16.97
N PRO A 307 -8.46 -15.73 -15.81
CA PRO A 307 -9.27 -16.93 -15.65
C PRO A 307 -10.56 -16.56 -14.90
N SER A 308 -11.68 -16.72 -15.61
CA SER A 308 -13.00 -16.99 -15.04
C SER A 308 -12.90 -17.96 -13.87
N SER A 309 -13.53 -17.60 -12.74
CA SER A 309 -13.82 -18.46 -11.59
C SER A 309 -12.64 -19.30 -11.07
N GLY A 310 -12.07 -18.91 -9.92
CA GLY A 310 -11.18 -19.77 -9.15
C GLY A 310 -11.79 -21.16 -8.99
N MET A 311 -11.10 -22.18 -9.49
CA MET A 311 -11.43 -23.57 -9.21
C MET A 311 -11.19 -23.80 -7.71
N ALA A 312 -12.28 -23.90 -6.95
CA ALA A 312 -12.22 -24.48 -5.62
C ALA A 312 -11.74 -25.94 -5.71
N PRO A 313 -10.89 -26.41 -4.77
CA PRO A 313 -10.55 -27.82 -4.65
C PRO A 313 -11.84 -28.67 -4.58
N SER A 314 -11.85 -29.79 -5.29
CA SER A 314 -12.98 -30.71 -5.46
C SER A 314 -13.61 -31.25 -4.17
N GLU A 315 -13.03 -30.94 -3.01
CA GLU A 315 -13.51 -31.33 -1.68
C GLU A 315 -14.54 -30.34 -1.09
N ILE A 316 -14.78 -29.17 -1.72
CA ILE A 316 -15.76 -28.16 -1.26
C ILE A 316 -17.04 -28.13 -2.13
N LYS A 317 -17.13 -28.94 -3.19
CA LYS A 317 -18.36 -29.03 -4.02
C LYS A 317 -19.62 -29.46 -3.24
N GLY A 318 -19.45 -30.09 -2.07
CA GLY A 318 -20.59 -30.50 -1.24
C GLY A 318 -21.32 -29.36 -0.51
N LEU A 319 -20.72 -28.17 -0.38
CA LEU A 319 -21.31 -27.04 0.37
C LEU A 319 -21.79 -25.87 -0.50
N SER A 320 -21.29 -25.72 -1.74
CA SER A 320 -21.76 -24.66 -2.66
C SER A 320 -23.11 -24.97 -3.29
N ASP A 321 -23.39 -26.24 -3.56
CA ASP A 321 -24.50 -26.66 -4.43
C ASP A 321 -25.87 -26.63 -3.71
N LYS A 322 -25.93 -26.14 -2.47
CA LYS A 322 -27.19 -25.97 -1.70
C LYS A 322 -27.62 -24.52 -1.48
N LEU A 323 -26.91 -23.54 -2.04
CA LEU A 323 -27.18 -22.13 -1.70
C LEU A 323 -27.41 -21.18 -2.88
N TYR A 324 -27.46 -21.65 -4.13
CA TYR A 324 -27.81 -20.79 -5.27
C TYR A 324 -28.51 -21.58 -6.39
N GLU A 325 -29.85 -21.56 -6.41
CA GLU A 325 -30.63 -21.78 -7.63
C GLU A 325 -31.04 -20.41 -8.17
N GLY A 326 -30.18 -19.83 -9.01
CA GLY A 326 -30.54 -18.67 -9.85
C GLY A 326 -31.22 -19.14 -11.14
N PRO A 327 -32.03 -18.29 -11.80
CA PRO A 327 -32.79 -18.69 -12.98
C PRO A 327 -31.87 -19.05 -14.16
N GLU A 328 -32.18 -20.15 -14.84
CA GLU A 328 -31.48 -20.61 -16.04
C GLU A 328 -31.51 -19.54 -17.15
N PHE A 329 -30.33 -19.04 -17.52
CA PHE A 329 -30.16 -18.21 -18.69
C PHE A 329 -30.13 -19.10 -19.94
N LYS A 330 -31.02 -18.81 -20.90
CA LYS A 330 -30.92 -19.35 -22.26
C LYS A 330 -29.74 -18.69 -22.96
N GLU A 331 -28.79 -19.51 -23.43
CA GLU A 331 -27.74 -19.06 -24.35
C GLU A 331 -28.37 -18.42 -25.59
N ILE A 332 -27.94 -17.19 -25.89
CA ILE A 332 -28.26 -16.52 -27.15
C ILE A 332 -27.15 -16.91 -28.13
N ASP A 333 -27.52 -17.56 -29.24
CA ASP A 333 -26.61 -17.89 -30.33
C ASP A 333 -26.17 -16.61 -31.05
N VAL A 334 -24.87 -16.32 -31.04
CA VAL A 334 -24.27 -15.09 -31.59
C VAL A 334 -23.69 -15.31 -32.99
N GLY A 335 -24.06 -16.40 -33.68
CA GLY A 335 -23.53 -16.77 -34.99
C GLY A 335 -23.71 -15.73 -36.11
N ASP A 336 -24.70 -14.84 -36.01
CA ASP A 336 -25.07 -13.90 -37.08
C ASP A 336 -24.77 -12.41 -36.80
N TYR A 337 -23.91 -12.09 -35.83
CA TYR A 337 -23.58 -10.69 -35.53
C TYR A 337 -22.68 -10.07 -36.61
N GLN A 338 -23.28 -9.45 -37.63
CA GLN A 338 -22.57 -8.59 -38.57
C GLN A 338 -22.26 -7.26 -37.90
N GLY A 339 -20.96 -7.01 -37.68
CA GLY A 339 -20.45 -5.79 -37.06
C GLY A 339 -21.03 -4.51 -37.69
N GLY A 340 -21.38 -3.56 -36.83
CA GLY A 340 -22.01 -2.29 -37.21
C GLY A 340 -21.18 -1.39 -38.15
N PRO A 341 -21.78 -0.28 -38.62
CA PRO A 341 -21.26 0.53 -39.72
C PRO A 341 -19.89 1.13 -39.40
N LYS A 342 -18.88 0.89 -40.25
CA LYS A 342 -17.49 1.33 -40.08
C LYS A 342 -17.24 2.84 -40.30
N ASN A 343 -18.28 3.64 -40.50
CA ASN A 343 -18.14 5.06 -40.91
C ASN A 343 -18.36 6.08 -39.79
N GLU A 344 -18.39 5.69 -38.51
CA GLU A 344 -18.58 6.60 -37.37
C GLU A 344 -17.43 6.58 -36.35
N MET A 345 -16.21 6.19 -36.76
CA MET A 345 -15.06 6.12 -35.84
C MET A 345 -14.45 7.49 -35.46
N ASP A 346 -14.87 8.60 -36.07
CA ASP A 346 -14.30 9.94 -35.80
C ASP A 346 -15.15 10.83 -34.86
N GLN A 347 -16.23 10.33 -34.23
CA GLN A 347 -17.11 11.18 -33.40
C GLN A 347 -17.37 10.74 -31.95
N PHE A 348 -16.66 9.74 -31.44
CA PHE A 348 -16.78 9.36 -30.03
C PHE A 348 -15.77 10.07 -29.13
N GLU A 349 -15.94 11.39 -28.97
CA GLU A 349 -15.53 12.07 -27.73
C GLU A 349 -16.72 12.02 -26.76
N LEU A 350 -16.54 11.37 -25.61
CA LEU A 350 -17.50 11.35 -24.50
C LEU A 350 -17.85 12.80 -24.11
N ARG A 351 -19.05 13.27 -24.51
CA ARG A 351 -19.54 14.65 -24.35
C ARG A 351 -19.70 15.12 -22.90
N GLU A 352 -19.37 14.30 -21.90
CA GLU A 352 -19.57 14.62 -20.48
C GLU A 352 -18.33 15.20 -19.76
N PHE A 353 -17.17 15.27 -20.42
CA PHE A 353 -15.92 15.77 -19.80
C PHE A 353 -15.39 17.10 -20.33
N THR A 354 -16.10 17.78 -21.23
CA THR A 354 -15.70 19.13 -21.67
C THR A 354 -16.19 20.19 -20.67
N GLN A 355 -15.25 20.72 -19.87
CA GLN A 355 -15.53 21.85 -18.98
C GLN A 355 -15.95 23.07 -19.81
N LYS A 356 -17.16 23.56 -19.59
CA LYS A 356 -17.71 24.70 -20.33
C LYS A 356 -16.93 25.96 -19.97
N LYS A 357 -16.53 26.72 -20.98
CA LYS A 357 -16.04 28.09 -20.78
C LYS A 357 -17.23 28.99 -20.45
N VAL A 358 -17.14 29.73 -19.36
CA VAL A 358 -18.15 30.71 -18.93
C VAL A 358 -17.58 32.13 -18.99
N PRO A 359 -18.41 33.12 -19.35
CA PRO A 359 -17.99 34.51 -19.35
C PRO A 359 -17.67 34.96 -17.92
N THR A 360 -16.61 35.76 -17.79
CA THR A 360 -16.21 36.35 -16.52
C THR A 360 -17.29 37.31 -16.03
N LYS A 361 -17.73 37.15 -14.80
CA LYS A 361 -18.72 38.03 -14.13
C LYS A 361 -18.01 38.89 -13.09
N PRO A 362 -18.50 40.10 -12.80
CA PRO A 362 -17.96 40.91 -11.69
C PRO A 362 -18.14 40.14 -10.38
N LEU A 363 -17.06 40.05 -9.60
CA LEU A 363 -17.08 39.37 -8.29
C LEU A 363 -18.02 40.10 -7.33
N PRO A 364 -18.91 39.40 -6.62
CA PRO A 364 -19.74 40.00 -5.59
C PRO A 364 -18.89 40.43 -4.38
N ASP A 365 -19.26 41.53 -3.74
CA ASP A 365 -18.63 41.98 -2.50
C ASP A 365 -18.91 40.99 -1.37
N ILE A 366 -17.86 40.50 -0.74
CA ILE A 366 -17.97 39.54 0.37
C ILE A 366 -18.16 40.33 1.68
N PRO A 367 -19.25 40.09 2.43
CA PRO A 367 -19.47 40.69 3.74
C PRO A 367 -18.29 40.46 4.70
N THR A 368 -18.17 41.30 5.72
CA THR A 368 -17.04 41.24 6.67
C THR A 368 -17.46 40.93 8.10
N LYS A 369 -18.77 40.87 8.38
CA LYS A 369 -19.30 40.89 9.76
C LYS A 369 -20.06 39.63 10.17
N ASP A 370 -20.53 38.83 9.22
CA ASP A 370 -21.32 37.63 9.51
C ASP A 370 -20.80 36.44 8.68
N ILE A 371 -20.46 35.35 9.38
CA ILE A 371 -19.90 34.13 8.77
C ILE A 371 -20.92 33.46 7.84
N THR A 372 -22.19 33.48 8.21
CA THR A 372 -23.26 32.88 7.42
C THR A 372 -23.45 33.64 6.13
N GLU A 373 -23.51 34.98 6.19
CA GLU A 373 -23.62 35.82 5.00
C GLU A 373 -22.42 35.65 4.07
N ILE A 374 -21.21 35.53 4.62
CA ILE A 374 -19.98 35.26 3.84
C ILE A 374 -20.11 33.94 3.06
N LEU A 375 -20.56 32.86 3.72
CA LEU A 375 -20.68 31.54 3.11
C LEU A 375 -21.83 31.47 2.09
N GLU A 376 -22.93 32.17 2.35
CA GLU A 376 -24.07 32.27 1.41
C GLU A 376 -23.67 33.00 0.11
N VAL A 377 -22.75 33.97 0.17
CA VAL A 377 -22.18 34.58 -1.05
C VAL A 377 -21.38 33.56 -1.87
N ILE A 378 -20.56 32.72 -1.24
CA ILE A 378 -19.83 31.65 -1.93
C ILE A 378 -20.80 30.64 -2.55
N GLN A 379 -21.82 30.24 -1.80
CA GLN A 379 -22.87 29.34 -2.29
C GLN A 379 -23.55 29.90 -3.54
N LYS A 380 -23.93 31.18 -3.52
CA LYS A 380 -24.55 31.88 -4.64
C LYS A 380 -23.64 31.91 -5.88
N MET A 381 -22.34 32.18 -5.70
CA MET A 381 -21.39 32.18 -6.81
C MET A 381 -21.30 30.81 -7.51
N VAL A 382 -21.38 29.71 -6.74
CA VAL A 382 -21.37 28.36 -7.30
C VAL A 382 -22.67 28.09 -8.06
N ILE A 383 -23.82 28.49 -7.50
CA ILE A 383 -25.14 28.34 -8.14
C ILE A 383 -25.18 29.12 -9.47
N GLU A 384 -24.65 30.34 -9.50
CA GLU A 384 -24.63 31.23 -10.66
C GLU A 384 -23.52 30.91 -11.69
N ASP A 385 -22.83 29.78 -11.56
CA ASP A 385 -21.82 29.32 -12.52
C ASP A 385 -20.68 30.33 -12.76
N TYR A 386 -20.15 30.91 -11.67
CA TYR A 386 -18.92 31.71 -11.77
C TYR A 386 -17.73 30.83 -12.20
N PRO A 387 -16.70 31.43 -12.84
CA PRO A 387 -15.46 30.71 -13.12
C PRO A 387 -14.85 30.13 -11.85
N ILE A 388 -14.34 28.90 -11.92
CA ILE A 388 -13.73 28.20 -10.78
C ILE A 388 -12.61 29.03 -10.15
N LEU A 389 -11.78 29.66 -10.99
CA LEU A 389 -10.69 30.53 -10.55
C LEU A 389 -11.19 31.69 -9.65
N ASP A 390 -12.30 32.31 -10.04
CA ASP A 390 -12.90 33.44 -9.34
C ASP A 390 -13.56 33.00 -8.03
N ILE A 391 -14.19 31.82 -8.03
CA ILE A 391 -14.68 31.16 -6.81
C ILE A 391 -13.50 30.88 -5.86
N GLY A 392 -12.38 30.39 -6.35
CA GLY A 392 -11.16 30.15 -5.56
C GLY A 392 -10.63 31.41 -4.86
N LYS A 393 -10.59 32.54 -5.58
CA LYS A 393 -10.20 33.84 -5.02
C LYS A 393 -11.18 34.31 -3.95
N SER A 394 -12.48 34.19 -4.22
CA SER A 394 -13.52 34.57 -3.25
C SER A 394 -13.46 33.73 -1.98
N ILE A 395 -13.16 32.43 -2.07
CA ILE A 395 -12.97 31.57 -0.89
C ILE A 395 -11.79 32.05 -0.05
N ALA A 396 -10.68 32.48 -0.66
CA ALA A 396 -9.53 33.02 0.08
C ALA A 396 -9.92 34.28 0.87
N VAL A 397 -10.63 35.22 0.23
CA VAL A 397 -11.10 36.46 0.86
C VAL A 397 -12.13 36.15 1.97
N ALA A 398 -13.07 35.25 1.70
CA ALA A 398 -14.06 34.78 2.68
C ALA A 398 -13.39 34.18 3.92
N ARG A 399 -12.41 33.29 3.72
CA ARG A 399 -11.63 32.69 4.80
C ARG A 399 -10.93 33.75 5.65
N ASP A 400 -10.29 34.73 5.01
CA ASP A 400 -9.55 35.77 5.73
C ASP A 400 -10.50 36.73 6.48
N ASN A 401 -11.71 36.98 5.97
CA ASN A 401 -12.76 37.71 6.69
C ASN A 401 -13.31 36.92 7.88
N ILE A 402 -13.58 35.61 7.72
CA ILE A 402 -14.03 34.73 8.81
C ILE A 402 -12.98 34.67 9.93
N ARG A 403 -11.69 34.62 9.58
CA ARG A 403 -10.58 34.66 10.55
C ARG A 403 -10.57 35.91 11.43
N LYS A 404 -11.09 37.03 10.93
CA LYS A 404 -11.22 38.29 11.70
C LYS A 404 -12.40 38.23 12.67
N ILE A 405 -13.42 37.43 12.38
CA ILE A 405 -14.62 37.28 13.22
C ILE A 405 -14.40 36.25 14.32
N THR A 406 -13.73 35.13 14.00
CA THR A 406 -13.48 34.02 14.92
C THR A 406 -12.12 33.37 14.67
N LEU A 407 -11.45 32.97 15.76
CA LEU A 407 -10.13 32.34 15.70
C LEU A 407 -10.18 30.87 15.26
N HIS A 408 -11.31 30.17 15.46
CA HIS A 408 -11.45 28.75 15.17
C HIS A 408 -12.83 28.42 14.59
N THR A 409 -12.85 27.95 13.34
CA THR A 409 -13.97 27.14 12.80
C THR A 409 -13.41 25.91 12.11
N ASP A 410 -14.15 24.80 12.19
CA ASP A 410 -13.70 23.49 11.70
C ASP A 410 -13.48 23.46 10.17
N PHE A 411 -14.16 24.35 9.45
CA PHE A 411 -14.10 24.43 7.99
C PHE A 411 -13.04 25.40 7.43
N MET A 412 -12.34 26.17 8.27
CA MET A 412 -11.30 27.12 7.82
C MET A 412 -10.14 26.44 7.07
N PHE A 413 -9.76 25.24 7.52
CA PHE A 413 -8.74 24.43 6.84
C PHE A 413 -9.22 23.98 5.45
N GLU A 414 -10.47 23.51 5.35
CA GLU A 414 -11.06 23.09 4.08
C GLU A 414 -11.21 24.24 3.10
N MET A 415 -11.65 25.42 3.56
CA MET A 415 -11.70 26.63 2.73
C MET A 415 -10.31 26.97 2.16
N GLY A 416 -9.25 26.89 2.98
CA GLY A 416 -7.88 27.08 2.52
C GLY A 416 -7.45 26.08 1.45
N LYS A 417 -7.83 24.81 1.60
CA LYS A 417 -7.57 23.77 0.60
C LYS A 417 -8.27 24.07 -0.73
N TRP A 418 -9.56 24.41 -0.70
CA TRP A 418 -10.32 24.69 -1.91
C TRP A 418 -9.87 25.97 -2.62
N ALA A 419 -9.54 27.04 -1.87
CA ALA A 419 -8.96 28.25 -2.45
C ALA A 419 -7.66 27.96 -3.21
N ASN A 420 -6.78 27.10 -2.65
CA ASN A 420 -5.52 26.71 -3.28
C ASN A 420 -5.69 25.80 -4.50
N ILE A 421 -6.69 24.91 -4.49
CA ILE A 421 -6.98 24.03 -5.64
C ILE A 421 -7.54 24.86 -6.79
N TYR A 422 -8.50 25.75 -6.50
CA TYR A 422 -9.20 26.52 -7.53
C TYR A 422 -8.42 27.72 -8.06
N SER A 423 -7.53 28.30 -7.25
CA SER A 423 -6.61 29.37 -7.72
C SER A 423 -5.63 28.92 -8.81
N LYS A 424 -5.45 27.61 -9.01
CA LYS A 424 -4.56 27.01 -10.03
C LYS A 424 -5.30 26.58 -11.30
N LYS A 425 -6.61 26.81 -11.40
CA LYS A 425 -7.42 26.45 -12.57
C LYS A 425 -7.35 27.53 -13.65
N ASP A 426 -7.57 27.11 -14.89
CA ASP A 426 -7.57 28.02 -16.04
C ASP A 426 -8.71 29.06 -15.93
N ALA A 427 -8.43 30.26 -16.46
CA ALA A 427 -9.40 31.35 -16.45
C ALA A 427 -10.64 31.00 -17.29
N GLY A 428 -11.83 31.37 -16.78
CA GLY A 428 -13.09 31.18 -17.49
C GLY A 428 -13.62 29.75 -17.52
N VAL A 429 -13.04 28.81 -16.77
CA VAL A 429 -13.54 27.44 -16.67
C VAL A 429 -14.63 27.34 -15.61
N ALA A 430 -15.80 26.80 -15.95
CA ALA A 430 -16.86 26.47 -15.00
C ALA A 430 -16.72 25.05 -14.45
N PHE A 431 -17.40 24.78 -13.34
CA PHE A 431 -17.62 23.42 -12.86
C PHE A 431 -18.37 22.58 -13.89
N ASN A 432 -18.01 21.31 -14.01
CA ASN A 432 -18.94 20.34 -14.60
C ASN A 432 -20.09 20.05 -13.61
N ALA A 433 -21.18 19.44 -14.08
CA ALA A 433 -22.37 19.22 -13.26
C ALA A 433 -22.09 18.48 -11.94
N ARG A 434 -21.21 17.47 -12.00
CA ARG A 434 -20.81 16.65 -10.85
C ARG A 434 -19.92 17.41 -9.86
N GLU A 435 -18.96 18.19 -10.35
CA GLU A 435 -18.11 19.05 -9.54
C GLU A 435 -18.93 20.14 -8.84
N LYS A 436 -19.90 20.73 -9.54
CA LYS A 436 -20.81 21.74 -9.00
C LYS A 436 -21.63 21.16 -7.85
N GLU A 437 -22.26 20.01 -8.05
CA GLU A 437 -23.07 19.33 -7.03
C GLU A 437 -22.24 19.01 -5.79
N ARG A 438 -21.07 18.36 -5.96
CA ARG A 438 -20.17 18.03 -4.86
C ARG A 438 -19.70 19.26 -4.09
N PHE A 439 -19.35 20.33 -4.80
CA PHE A 439 -18.86 21.54 -4.13
C PHE A 439 -20.00 22.27 -3.39
N LEU A 440 -21.23 22.25 -3.93
CA LEU A 440 -22.40 22.78 -3.23
C LEU A 440 -22.70 22.02 -1.94
N GLU A 441 -22.57 20.69 -1.90
CA GLU A 441 -22.73 19.91 -0.67
C GLU A 441 -21.76 20.37 0.44
N ILE A 442 -20.52 20.65 0.06
CA ILE A 442 -19.48 21.12 0.98
C ILE A 442 -19.83 22.51 1.52
N VAL A 443 -20.18 23.45 0.64
CA VAL A 443 -20.57 24.80 1.07
C VAL A 443 -21.83 24.78 1.93
N ASN A 444 -22.81 23.94 1.60
CA ASN A 444 -24.03 23.74 2.40
C ASN A 444 -23.69 23.23 3.81
N THR A 445 -22.73 22.33 3.91
CA THR A 445 -22.25 21.83 5.20
C THR A 445 -21.61 22.96 6.01
N TRP A 446 -20.78 23.81 5.40
CA TRP A 446 -20.20 24.97 6.07
C TRP A 446 -21.28 25.95 6.57
N VAL A 447 -22.27 26.28 5.73
CA VAL A 447 -23.40 27.17 6.09
C VAL A 447 -24.20 26.57 7.25
N LYS A 448 -24.47 25.25 7.21
CA LYS A 448 -25.20 24.56 8.28
C LYS A 448 -24.44 24.60 9.59
N THR A 449 -23.14 24.32 9.57
CA THR A 449 -22.27 24.40 10.75
C THR A 449 -22.24 25.83 11.31
N ALA A 450 -22.11 26.84 10.45
CA ALA A 450 -22.14 28.24 10.87
C ALA A 450 -23.47 28.67 11.51
N LYS A 451 -24.61 28.13 11.06
CA LYS A 451 -25.93 28.39 11.65
C LYS A 451 -26.14 27.69 12.99
N ILE A 452 -25.54 26.51 13.19
CA ILE A 452 -25.64 25.74 14.43
C ILE A 452 -24.71 26.30 15.51
N THR A 453 -23.49 26.67 15.12
CA THR A 453 -22.48 27.18 16.03
C THR A 453 -22.62 28.69 16.15
N ASN A 454 -23.26 29.15 17.22
CA ASN A 454 -23.39 30.59 17.49
C ASN A 454 -22.01 31.13 17.94
N TYR A 455 -21.15 31.47 16.98
CA TYR A 455 -19.79 31.90 17.26
C TYR A 455 -19.78 33.23 18.03
N PRO A 456 -19.12 33.30 19.20
CA PRO A 456 -19.00 34.56 19.93
C PRO A 456 -18.22 35.56 19.08
N LYS A 457 -18.78 36.75 18.89
CA LYS A 457 -18.11 37.85 18.18
C LYS A 457 -16.92 38.32 19.01
N ILE A 458 -15.76 38.41 18.38
CA ILE A 458 -14.61 39.10 18.94
C ILE A 458 -14.93 40.60 18.82
N GLU A 459 -15.19 41.27 19.94
CA GLU A 459 -15.35 42.74 20.01
C GLU A 459 -14.02 43.47 19.80
#